data_AF-N8Q832-F1
#
_entry.id   AF-N8Q832-F1
#
_cell.length_a   1.000
_cell.length_b   1.000
_cell.length_c   1.000
_cell.angle_alpha   90.00
_cell.angle_beta   90.00
_cell.angle_gamma   90.00
#
_symmetry.space_group_name_H-M   'P 1'
#
loop_
_entity.id
_entity.type
_entity.pdbx_description
1 polymer ?
#
loop_
_entity_poly.entity_id
_entity_poly.type
_entity_poly.pdbx_seq_one_letter_code
_entity_poly.pdbx_strand_id
1 'polypeptide(L)'
;MIYHDKTTPRLSPAYDILMTSVYIENERHFALNLAKNKDWYLAEMKHFEQWAEKIGVPWRVIEKQLHAIMDKARSVWPVLLLDLPMISVHKEKLREHWKKLHPDFQILTDD
;
A
#
# COMPACT_ATOMS: atom_id res chain seq x y z
N MET A 1 -12.56 15.59 0.22
CA MET A 1 -12.16 16.97 -0.15
C MET A 1 -12.56 17.92 0.96
N ILE A 2 -11.77 18.96 1.22
CA ILE A 2 -12.08 20.04 2.16
C ILE A 2 -12.14 21.36 1.36
N TYR A 3 -13.17 22.16 1.60
CA TYR A 3 -13.40 23.46 0.96
C TYR A 3 -13.23 24.57 2.01
N HIS A 4 -12.01 25.07 2.18
CA HIS A 4 -11.74 26.09 3.21
C HIS A 4 -12.38 27.46 2.88
N ASP A 5 -12.45 27.82 1.60
CA ASP A 5 -13.07 29.04 1.07
C ASP A 5 -14.50 28.78 0.53
N LYS A 6 -15.04 27.57 0.75
CA LYS A 6 -16.32 27.06 0.21
C LYS A 6 -16.38 26.85 -1.31
N THR A 7 -15.28 27.06 -2.05
CA THR A 7 -15.26 26.98 -3.52
C THR A 7 -14.12 26.14 -4.07
N THR A 8 -12.91 26.32 -3.58
CA THR A 8 -11.69 25.65 -4.05
C THR A 8 -11.42 24.39 -3.22
N PRO A 9 -11.53 23.20 -3.83
CA PRO A 9 -11.36 21.98 -3.08
C PRO A 9 -9.88 21.64 -2.88
N ARG A 10 -9.54 21.12 -1.70
CA ARG A 10 -8.27 20.47 -1.40
C ARG A 10 -8.50 19.02 -0.98
N LEU A 11 -7.51 18.16 -1.21
CA LEU A 11 -7.57 16.78 -0.72
C LEU A 11 -7.72 16.80 0.81
N SER A 12 -8.71 16.05 1.30
CA SER A 12 -8.79 15.73 2.73
C SER A 12 -7.70 14.71 3.08
N PRO A 13 -7.32 14.60 4.36
CA PRO A 13 -6.56 13.44 4.82
C PRO A 13 -7.21 12.13 4.37
N ALA A 14 -6.38 11.12 4.09
CA ALA A 14 -6.88 9.78 3.83
C ALA A 14 -7.53 9.23 5.12
N TYR A 15 -8.66 8.55 4.96
CA TYR A 15 -9.42 7.92 6.03
C TYR A 15 -9.86 6.53 5.58
N ASP A 16 -10.39 5.74 6.51
CA ASP A 16 -10.87 4.37 6.25
C ASP A 16 -9.79 3.45 5.67
N ILE A 17 -8.57 3.54 6.23
CA ILE A 17 -7.46 2.65 5.88
C ILE A 17 -7.58 1.40 6.74
N LEU A 18 -8.01 0.31 6.13
CA LEU A 18 -8.26 -0.98 6.80
C LEU A 18 -7.67 -2.12 5.96
N MET A 19 -7.27 -3.20 6.64
CA MET A 19 -6.97 -4.48 5.99
C MET A 19 -8.26 -5.30 5.91
N THR A 20 -8.86 -5.38 4.73
CA THR A 20 -10.13 -6.08 4.51
C THR A 20 -9.98 -7.60 4.35
N SER A 21 -8.79 -8.09 4.00
CA SER A 21 -8.52 -9.50 3.74
C SER A 21 -8.60 -10.39 4.99
N VAL A 22 -8.71 -9.80 6.19
CA VAL A 22 -9.06 -10.56 7.39
C VAL A 22 -10.52 -11.01 7.39
N TYR A 23 -11.40 -10.28 6.71
CA TYR A 23 -12.85 -10.51 6.63
C TYR A 23 -13.30 -11.07 5.28
N ILE A 24 -12.62 -10.73 4.19
CA ILE A 24 -12.98 -11.13 2.83
C ILE A 24 -12.06 -12.27 2.39
N GLU A 25 -12.63 -13.47 2.27
CA GLU A 25 -11.90 -14.64 1.80
C GLU A 25 -11.45 -14.47 0.35
N ASN A 26 -10.23 -14.92 0.06
CA ASN A 26 -9.63 -14.87 -1.28
C ASN A 26 -9.56 -13.45 -1.89
N GLU A 27 -9.57 -12.41 -1.06
CA GLU A 27 -9.32 -11.05 -1.52
C GLU A 27 -7.89 -10.93 -2.04
N ARG A 28 -7.78 -10.63 -3.33
CA ARG A 28 -6.49 -10.46 -4.03
C ARG A 28 -6.39 -9.15 -4.78
N HIS A 29 -7.47 -8.38 -4.84
CA HIS A 29 -7.53 -7.21 -5.70
C HIS A 29 -7.60 -5.91 -4.91
N PHE A 30 -6.82 -4.92 -5.31
CA PHE A 30 -7.01 -3.54 -4.87
C PHE A 30 -8.09 -2.83 -5.68
N ALA A 31 -8.73 -1.82 -5.08
CA ALA A 31 -9.95 -1.21 -5.63
C ALA A 31 -9.74 -0.51 -6.99
N LEU A 32 -8.68 0.30 -7.10
CA LEU A 32 -8.40 1.14 -8.27
C LEU A 32 -7.35 0.52 -9.17
N ASN A 33 -7.56 0.51 -10.48
CA ASN A 33 -6.60 -0.11 -11.41
C ASN A 33 -5.25 0.64 -11.45
N LEU A 34 -4.14 -0.10 -11.39
CA LEU A 34 -2.78 0.40 -11.55
C LEU A 34 -2.15 -0.23 -12.80
N ALA A 35 -2.05 0.54 -13.89
CA ALA A 35 -1.48 0.09 -15.15
C ALA A 35 -2.05 -1.26 -15.67
N LYS A 36 -3.38 -1.37 -15.69
CA LYS A 36 -4.16 -2.57 -16.03
C LYS A 36 -4.06 -3.73 -15.03
N ASN A 37 -3.27 -3.61 -13.97
CA ASN A 37 -3.23 -4.57 -12.88
C ASN A 37 -4.20 -4.16 -11.74
N LYS A 38 -4.75 -5.18 -11.08
CA LYS A 38 -5.47 -5.05 -9.80
C LYS A 38 -5.01 -6.07 -8.76
N ASP A 39 -4.23 -7.09 -9.10
CA ASP A 39 -3.79 -8.12 -8.15
C ASP A 39 -2.64 -7.58 -7.31
N TRP A 40 -2.80 -7.59 -5.98
CA TRP A 40 -1.79 -7.18 -5.00
C TRP A 40 -0.44 -7.88 -5.22
N TYR A 41 -0.49 -9.17 -5.54
CA TYR A 41 0.69 -10.04 -5.59
C TYR A 41 1.43 -9.95 -6.93
N LEU A 42 0.84 -9.28 -7.93
CA LEU A 42 1.48 -8.98 -9.21
C LEU A 42 1.95 -7.52 -9.32
N ALA A 43 1.60 -6.67 -8.36
CA ALA A 43 2.04 -5.27 -8.38
C ALA A 43 3.55 -5.18 -8.18
N GLU A 44 4.23 -4.43 -9.04
CA GLU A 44 5.69 -4.18 -9.03
C GLU A 44 5.97 -2.71 -9.38
N MET A 45 7.19 -2.23 -9.19
CA MET A 45 7.58 -0.83 -9.45
C MET A 45 7.22 -0.38 -10.88
N LYS A 46 7.36 -1.27 -11.86
CA LYS A 46 7.02 -1.02 -13.26
C LYS A 46 5.56 -0.60 -13.47
N HIS A 47 4.63 -1.11 -12.67
CA HIS A 47 3.22 -0.69 -12.76
C HIS A 47 3.04 0.77 -12.33
N PHE A 48 3.84 1.25 -11.36
CA PHE A 48 3.85 2.65 -10.96
C PHE A 48 4.56 3.53 -12.00
N GLU A 49 5.62 3.03 -12.64
CA GLU A 49 6.29 3.73 -13.75
C GLU A 49 5.31 3.95 -14.93
N GLN A 50 4.65 2.89 -15.38
CA GLN A 50 3.63 2.97 -16.43
C GLN A 50 2.47 3.90 -16.05
N TRP A 51 2.03 3.87 -14.79
CA TRP A 51 1.03 4.80 -14.30
C TRP A 51 1.53 6.25 -14.34
N ALA A 52 2.76 6.50 -13.90
CA ALA A 52 3.37 7.83 -13.86
C ALA A 52 3.50 8.43 -15.27
N GLU A 53 4.00 7.64 -16.22
CA GLU A 53 4.07 8.01 -17.63
C GLU A 53 2.68 8.35 -18.20
N LYS A 54 1.69 7.51 -17.91
CA LYS A 54 0.32 7.69 -18.42
C LYS A 54 -0.33 8.98 -17.93
N ILE A 55 -0.05 9.41 -16.70
CA ILE A 55 -0.62 10.64 -16.13
C ILE A 55 0.31 11.87 -16.31
N GLY A 56 1.46 11.69 -16.96
CA GLY A 56 2.40 12.77 -17.27
C GLY A 56 3.20 13.29 -16.06
N VAL A 57 3.44 12.47 -15.04
CA VAL A 57 4.29 12.84 -13.90
C VAL A 57 5.69 12.22 -14.03
N PRO A 58 6.77 12.92 -13.62
CA PRO A 58 8.12 12.38 -13.75
C PRO A 58 8.35 11.12 -12.91
N TRP A 59 8.68 10.00 -13.56
CA TRP A 59 8.93 8.72 -12.89
C TRP A 59 9.94 8.84 -11.74
N ARG A 60 11.05 9.55 -11.96
CA ARG A 60 12.11 9.77 -10.95
C ARG A 60 11.59 10.33 -9.62
N VAL A 61 10.53 11.14 -9.64
CA VAL A 61 9.91 11.69 -8.43
C VAL A 61 9.11 10.62 -7.70
N ILE A 62 8.34 9.82 -8.45
CA ILE A 62 7.52 8.73 -7.91
C ILE A 62 8.41 7.61 -7.37
N GLU A 63 9.40 7.17 -8.14
CA GLU A 63 10.38 6.14 -7.76
C GLU A 63 11.05 6.47 -6.41
N LYS A 64 11.56 7.70 -6.27
CA LYS A 64 12.19 8.16 -5.02
C LYS A 64 11.23 8.06 -3.83
N GLN A 65 9.96 8.41 -4.02
CA GLN A 65 8.96 8.31 -2.96
C GLN A 65 8.63 6.86 -2.63
N LEU A 66 8.47 5.99 -3.64
CA LEU A 66 8.19 4.57 -3.44
C LEU A 66 9.29 3.87 -2.66
N HIS A 67 10.56 4.11 -3.02
CA HIS A 67 11.69 3.57 -2.25
C HIS A 67 11.68 4.07 -0.79
N ALA A 68 11.50 5.36 -0.56
CA ALA A 68 11.45 5.91 0.79
C ALA A 68 10.29 5.34 1.63
N ILE A 69 9.13 5.12 1.02
CA ILE A 69 7.96 4.50 1.67
C ILE A 69 8.26 3.04 2.00
N MET A 70 8.86 2.28 1.08
CA MET A 70 9.19 0.88 1.31
C MET A 70 10.24 0.71 2.39
N ASP A 71 11.27 1.55 2.43
CA ASP A 71 12.27 1.56 3.50
C ASP A 71 11.62 1.85 4.87
N LYS A 72 10.68 2.81 4.90
CA LYS A 72 9.94 3.13 6.12
C LYS A 72 9.02 1.98 6.54
N ALA A 73 8.30 1.37 5.60
CA ALA A 73 7.41 0.25 5.88
C ALA A 73 8.19 -0.96 6.43
N ARG A 74 9.30 -1.34 5.78
CA ARG A 74 10.16 -2.44 6.20
C ARG A 74 10.81 -2.22 7.56
N SER A 75 11.18 -0.98 7.89
CA SER A 75 11.79 -0.66 9.20
C SER A 75 10.79 -0.49 10.34
N VAL A 76 9.55 -0.10 10.05
CA VAL A 76 8.57 0.29 11.09
C VAL A 76 7.50 -0.76 11.29
N TRP A 77 6.92 -1.31 10.23
CA TRP A 77 5.73 -2.15 10.36
C TRP A 77 6.00 -3.48 11.07
N PRO A 78 7.11 -4.21 10.81
CA PRO A 78 7.43 -5.44 11.55
C PRO A 78 7.48 -5.22 13.06
N VAL A 79 8.16 -4.15 13.49
CA VAL A 79 8.32 -3.81 14.91
C VAL A 79 6.99 -3.38 15.52
N LEU A 80 6.26 -2.47 14.86
CA LEU A 80 4.95 -2.01 15.36
C LEU A 80 3.94 -3.15 15.48
N LEU A 81 3.97 -4.13 14.57
CA LEU A 81 3.03 -5.24 14.59
C LEU A 81 3.12 -6.07 15.88
N LEU A 82 4.29 -6.12 16.53
CA LEU A 82 4.48 -6.78 17.81
C LEU A 82 3.62 -6.13 18.91
N ASP A 83 3.67 -4.79 18.99
CA ASP A 83 3.08 -4.02 20.09
C ASP A 83 1.62 -3.58 19.84
N LEU A 84 1.15 -3.63 18.60
CA LEU A 84 -0.21 -3.20 18.28
C LEU A 84 -1.27 -4.07 19.00
N PRO A 85 -2.32 -3.47 19.58
CA PRO A 85 -3.40 -4.19 20.27
C PRO A 85 -4.37 -4.82 19.26
N MET A 86 -3.85 -5.71 18.43
CA MET A 86 -4.57 -6.40 17.35
C MET A 86 -4.71 -7.88 17.69
N ILE A 87 -5.84 -8.48 17.29
CA ILE A 87 -6.09 -9.92 17.45
C ILE A 87 -5.00 -10.71 16.70
N SER A 88 -4.43 -11.74 17.34
CA SER A 88 -3.29 -12.49 16.82
C SER A 88 -3.50 -13.05 15.41
N VAL A 89 -4.71 -13.54 15.11
CA VAL A 89 -5.06 -14.05 13.77
C VAL A 89 -4.97 -12.96 12.69
N HIS A 90 -5.32 -11.71 13.02
CA HIS A 90 -5.21 -10.61 12.06
C HIS A 90 -3.75 -10.22 11.83
N LYS A 91 -2.92 -10.25 12.89
CA LYS A 91 -1.47 -10.04 12.75
C LYS A 91 -0.86 -11.09 11.82
N GLU A 92 -1.25 -12.35 11.98
CA GLU A 92 -0.73 -13.44 11.16
C GLU A 92 -1.16 -13.32 9.69
N LYS A 93 -2.45 -13.08 9.43
CA LYS A 93 -2.93 -12.80 8.07
C LYS A 93 -2.19 -11.63 7.43
N LEU A 94 -1.83 -10.60 8.19
CA LEU A 94 -1.11 -9.43 7.67
C LEU A 94 0.33 -9.80 7.28
N ARG A 95 1.03 -10.61 8.10
CA ARG A 95 2.36 -11.14 7.75
C ARG A 95 2.31 -11.99 6.48
N GLU A 96 1.35 -12.91 6.40
CA GLU A 96 1.17 -13.74 5.20
C GLU A 96 0.93 -12.88 3.95
N HIS A 97 0.09 -11.85 4.09
CA HIS A 97 -0.19 -10.93 2.99
C HIS A 97 1.11 -10.25 2.53
N TRP A 98 1.91 -9.70 3.45
CA TRP A 98 3.19 -9.07 3.12
C TRP A 98 4.19 -10.02 2.47
N LYS A 99 4.29 -11.27 2.93
CA LYS A 99 5.16 -12.31 2.34
C LYS A 99 4.76 -12.66 0.90
N LYS A 100 3.47 -12.57 0.56
CA LYS A 100 2.94 -12.90 -0.78
C LYS A 100 3.10 -11.78 -1.81
N LEU A 101 3.42 -10.55 -1.39
CA LEU A 101 3.64 -9.43 -2.31
C LEU A 101 4.82 -9.72 -3.26
N HIS A 102 4.90 -8.97 -4.36
CA HIS A 102 6.07 -9.00 -5.23
C HIS A 102 7.34 -8.57 -4.46
N PRO A 103 8.55 -9.07 -4.77
CA PRO A 103 9.80 -8.72 -4.08
C PRO A 103 10.02 -7.21 -3.87
N ASP A 104 9.61 -6.38 -4.83
CA ASP A 104 9.65 -4.91 -4.73
C ASP A 104 8.93 -4.37 -3.49
N PHE A 105 7.87 -5.06 -3.05
CA PHE A 105 6.96 -4.63 -1.98
C PHE A 105 6.87 -5.59 -0.80
N GLN A 106 7.60 -6.71 -0.83
CA GLN A 106 7.65 -7.62 0.31
C GLN A 106 8.17 -6.93 1.57
N ILE A 107 7.53 -7.27 2.68
CA ILE A 107 7.97 -6.93 4.04
C ILE A 107 8.17 -8.24 4.76
N LEU A 108 9.42 -8.50 5.15
CA LEU A 108 9.77 -9.67 5.95
C LEU A 108 9.60 -9.31 7.42
N THR A 109 8.97 -10.21 8.15
CA THR A 109 8.91 -10.17 9.61
C THR A 109 9.70 -11.35 10.13
N ASP A 110 10.51 -11.12 11.15
CA ASP A 110 11.14 -12.22 11.89
C ASP A 110 10.01 -12.99 12.60
N ASP A 111 9.92 -14.30 12.33
CA ASP A 111 8.92 -15.21 12.91
C ASP A 111 9.38 -15.72 14.29
#